data_AF-A0A382T402-F1
#
_entry.id   AF-A0A382T402-F1
#
_cell.length_a   1.000
_cell.length_b   1.000
_cell.length_c   1.000
_cell.angle_alpha   90.00
_cell.angle_beta   90.00
_cell.angle_gamma   90.00
#
_symmetry.space_group_name_H-M   'P 1'
#
loop_
_entity.id
_entity.type
_entity.pdbx_description
1 polymer ?
#
loop_
_entity_poly.entity_id
_entity_poly.type
_entity_poly.pdbx_seq_one_letter_code
_entity_poly.pdbx_strand_id
1 'polypeptide(L)'
;MSVTAFNSAEFPAITPWECFSWRWFQEGKIAYDGQHLAGLSTDWRLHDGLIKSLIIGLGVVVLAVPIGMAASIVLTQVHSRLRTIFYSVSIMPVLFPGVIIGISTVVLWDRIATIGGEGFIADIGRNGIFLTILGQTCFISTYCFLIF
;
A
#
# COMPACT_ATOMS: atom_id res chain seq x y z
N MET A 1 15.24 -12.11 10.10
CA MET A 1 14.00 -12.91 10.10
C MET A 1 13.98 -14.04 9.08
N SER A 2 15.03 -14.25 8.27
CA SER A 2 15.03 -15.31 7.25
C SER A 2 15.31 -16.70 7.83
N VAL A 3 16.24 -16.80 8.79
CA VAL A 3 16.64 -18.09 9.39
C VAL A 3 15.57 -18.65 10.33
N THR A 4 14.78 -17.78 10.96
CA THR A 4 13.70 -18.16 11.90
C THR A 4 12.53 -18.86 11.21
N ALA A 5 12.35 -18.67 9.90
CA ALA A 5 11.31 -19.36 9.12
C ALA A 5 11.58 -20.87 8.97
N PHE A 6 12.82 -21.28 9.19
CA PHE A 6 13.24 -22.68 9.14
C PHE A 6 13.28 -23.34 10.52
N ASN A 7 12.98 -22.61 11.59
CA ASN A 7 12.92 -23.17 12.93
C ASN A 7 11.50 -23.69 13.20
N SER A 8 11.38 -24.92 13.71
CA SER A 8 10.11 -25.48 14.19
C SER A 8 9.64 -24.91 15.54
N ALA A 9 10.28 -23.85 16.03
CA ALA A 9 9.80 -23.06 17.16
C ALA A 9 8.37 -22.55 16.93
N GLU A 10 7.61 -22.41 18.01
CA GLU A 10 6.20 -21.97 17.98
C GLU A 10 6.04 -20.47 17.65
N PHE A 11 7.09 -19.70 17.93
CA PHE A 11 7.25 -18.31 17.52
C PHE A 11 8.49 -18.16 16.63
N PRO A 12 8.51 -17.17 15.72
CA PRO A 12 9.71 -16.84 14.94
C PRO A 12 10.84 -16.40 15.86
N ALA A 13 11.66 -17.35 16.28
CA ALA A 13 12.77 -17.16 17.20
C ALA A 13 14.01 -17.84 16.64
N ILE A 14 15.17 -17.20 16.84
CA ILE A 14 16.47 -17.77 16.45
C ILE A 14 17.00 -18.72 17.53
N THR A 15 16.65 -18.46 18.78
CA THR A 15 16.95 -19.28 19.96
C THR A 15 15.71 -19.30 20.86
N PRO A 16 15.28 -20.46 21.37
CA PRO A 16 15.84 -21.80 21.19
C PRO A 16 15.60 -22.38 19.78
N TRP A 17 16.56 -23.17 19.29
CA TRP A 17 16.46 -23.86 18.01
C TRP A 17 15.92 -25.27 18.25
N GLU A 18 14.70 -25.52 17.81
CA GLU A 18 14.04 -26.81 18.00
C GLU A 18 14.50 -27.79 16.92
N CYS A 19 14.15 -27.51 15.66
CA CYS A 19 14.55 -28.32 14.52
C CYS A 19 14.45 -27.51 13.22
N PHE A 20 15.20 -27.92 12.20
CA PHE A 20 15.05 -27.40 10.85
C PHE A 20 13.75 -27.94 10.22
N SER A 21 12.85 -27.07 9.79
CA SER A 21 11.54 -27.46 9.26
C SER A 21 11.00 -26.48 8.22
N TRP A 22 10.20 -26.99 7.29
CA TRP A 22 9.41 -26.22 6.32
C TRP A 22 7.97 -25.97 6.78
N ARG A 23 7.67 -26.25 8.05
CA ARG A 23 6.32 -26.19 8.63
C ARG A 23 5.60 -24.87 8.35
N TRP A 24 6.28 -23.72 8.50
CA TRP A 24 5.70 -22.40 8.25
C TRP A 24 5.23 -22.18 6.80
N PHE A 25 5.83 -22.91 5.86
CA PHE A 25 5.48 -22.82 4.44
C PHE A 25 4.34 -23.77 4.07
N GLN A 26 4.35 -25.01 4.54
CA GLN A 26 3.46 -26.08 4.05
C GLN A 26 2.34 -26.46 5.03
N GLU A 27 2.68 -26.75 6.28
CA GLU A 27 1.79 -27.37 7.26
C GLU A 27 1.07 -26.35 8.16
N GLY A 28 1.71 -25.20 8.38
CA GLY A 28 1.18 -24.11 9.20
C GLY A 28 1.43 -24.25 10.70
N LYS A 29 0.92 -23.29 11.47
CA LYS A 29 1.18 -23.18 12.91
C LYS A 29 0.12 -23.94 13.69
N ILE A 30 0.49 -24.66 14.74
CA ILE A 30 -0.45 -25.09 15.78
C ILE A 30 -0.51 -23.96 16.80
N ALA A 31 -1.67 -23.33 17.00
CA ALA A 31 -1.87 -22.35 18.06
C ALA A 31 -1.82 -23.04 19.43
N TYR A 32 -1.49 -22.29 20.48
CA TYR A 32 -1.64 -22.70 21.88
C TYR A 32 -3.03 -23.29 22.22
N ASP A 33 -4.05 -22.93 21.43
CA ASP A 33 -5.44 -23.38 21.56
C ASP A 33 -5.76 -24.65 20.73
N GLY A 34 -4.76 -25.37 20.22
CA GLY A 34 -4.93 -26.58 19.41
C GLY A 34 -5.44 -26.34 17.98
N GLN A 35 -5.65 -25.08 17.58
CA GLN A 35 -6.06 -24.73 16.22
C GLN A 35 -4.88 -24.84 15.25
N HIS A 36 -5.05 -25.60 14.17
CA HIS A 36 -4.14 -25.57 13.03
C HIS A 36 -4.38 -24.29 12.22
N LEU A 37 -3.48 -23.32 12.32
CA LEU A 37 -3.36 -22.25 11.34
C LEU A 37 -2.73 -22.82 10.07
N ALA A 38 -3.25 -22.40 8.93
CA ALA A 38 -2.71 -22.77 7.64
C ALA A 38 -1.28 -22.23 7.44
N GLY A 39 -0.44 -22.98 6.72
CA GLY A 39 0.89 -22.54 6.30
C GLY A 39 0.80 -21.49 5.20
N LEU A 40 1.92 -20.85 4.88
CA LEU A 40 2.01 -19.83 3.84
C LEU A 40 1.35 -20.30 2.52
N SER A 41 1.52 -21.57 2.13
CA SER A 41 0.99 -22.10 0.88
C SER A 41 -0.48 -22.52 0.95
N THR A 42 -1.01 -22.80 2.13
CA THR A 42 -2.38 -23.31 2.33
C THR A 42 -3.35 -22.22 2.80
N ASP A 43 -2.85 -21.07 3.27
CA ASP A 43 -3.69 -19.96 3.72
C ASP A 43 -4.23 -19.14 2.54
N TRP A 44 -5.51 -19.39 2.19
CA TRP A 44 -6.21 -18.66 1.14
C TRP A 44 -6.34 -17.16 1.43
N ARG A 45 -6.43 -16.74 2.69
CA ARG A 45 -6.54 -15.31 3.06
C ARG A 45 -5.25 -14.59 2.78
N LEU A 46 -4.12 -15.26 3.04
CA LEU A 46 -2.81 -14.72 2.75
C LEU A 46 -2.59 -14.56 1.24
N HIS A 47 -3.03 -15.54 0.45
CA HIS A 47 -2.92 -15.50 -1.01
C HIS A 47 -3.80 -14.38 -1.59
N ASP A 48 -5.04 -14.25 -1.12
CA ASP A 48 -5.93 -13.15 -1.48
C ASP A 48 -5.31 -11.79 -1.11
N GLY A 49 -4.71 -11.68 0.08
CA GLY A 49 -3.97 -10.49 0.50
C GLY A 49 -2.80 -10.16 -0.43
N LEU A 50 -1.98 -11.15 -0.79
CA LEU A 50 -0.83 -10.98 -1.70
C LEU A 50 -1.29 -10.51 -3.09
N ILE A 51 -2.34 -11.11 -3.64
CA ILE A 51 -2.89 -10.73 -4.94
C ILE A 51 -3.43 -9.30 -4.88
N LYS A 52 -4.19 -8.93 -3.84
CA LYS A 52 -4.68 -7.57 -3.64
C LYS A 52 -3.54 -6.57 -3.51
N SER A 53 -2.48 -6.89 -2.78
CA SER A 53 -1.29 -6.04 -2.68
C SER A 53 -0.60 -5.84 -4.04
N LEU A 54 -0.51 -6.88 -4.86
CA LEU A 54 0.06 -6.78 -6.21
C LEU A 54 -0.80 -5.88 -7.11
N ILE A 55 -2.13 -6.04 -7.07
CA ILE A 55 -3.08 -5.19 -7.81
C ILE A 55 -2.94 -3.73 -7.39
N ILE A 56 -2.89 -3.46 -6.08
CA ILE A 56 -2.70 -2.10 -5.55
C ILE A 56 -1.36 -1.55 -6.03
N GLY A 57 -0.26 -2.29 -5.87
CA GLY A 57 1.07 -1.85 -6.29
C GLY A 57 1.13 -1.50 -7.78
N LEU A 58 0.56 -2.36 -8.64
CA LEU A 58 0.50 -2.13 -10.07
C LEU A 58 -0.37 -0.91 -10.41
N GLY A 59 -1.54 -0.79 -9.79
CA GLY A 59 -2.43 0.37 -9.96
C GLY A 59 -1.75 1.69 -9.57
N VAL A 60 -0.98 1.68 -8.48
CA VAL A 60 -0.23 2.86 -8.04
C VAL A 60 0.87 3.21 -9.03
N VAL A 61 1.64 2.24 -9.54
CA VAL A 61 2.70 2.49 -10.54
C VAL A 61 2.11 3.11 -11.81
N VAL A 62 1.00 2.56 -12.31
CA VAL A 62 0.34 3.03 -13.53
C VAL A 62 -0.15 4.48 -13.40
N LEU A 63 -0.58 4.91 -12.22
CA LEU A 63 -1.04 6.28 -11.99
C LEU A 63 0.09 7.24 -11.59
N ALA A 64 0.96 6.84 -10.66
CA ALA A 64 1.96 7.71 -10.07
C ALA A 64 3.06 8.13 -11.05
N VAL A 65 3.51 7.21 -11.90
CA VAL A 65 4.57 7.48 -12.87
C VAL A 65 4.18 8.56 -13.89
N PRO A 66 3.06 8.45 -14.63
CA PRO A 66 2.68 9.49 -15.59
C PRO A 66 2.31 10.80 -14.91
N ILE A 67 1.68 10.78 -13.73
CA ILE A 67 1.35 12.01 -12.98
C ILE A 67 2.63 12.74 -12.54
N GLY A 68 3.59 12.02 -11.96
CA GLY A 68 4.87 12.60 -11.53
C GLY A 68 5.69 13.12 -12.70
N MET A 69 5.75 12.37 -13.80
CA MET A 69 6.42 12.80 -15.04
C MET A 69 5.75 14.03 -15.66
N ALA A 70 4.41 14.08 -15.71
CA ALA A 70 3.70 15.26 -16.21
C ALA A 70 4.00 16.49 -15.32
N ALA A 71 4.03 16.31 -14.00
CA ALA A 71 4.36 17.39 -13.08
C ALA A 71 5.80 17.91 -13.27
N SER A 72 6.79 17.04 -13.50
CA SER A 72 8.18 17.47 -13.71
C SER A 72 8.33 18.22 -15.03
N ILE A 73 7.71 17.74 -16.10
CA ILE A 73 7.68 18.43 -17.40
C ILE A 73 7.05 19.81 -17.25
N VAL A 74 5.91 19.93 -16.57
CA VAL A 74 5.23 21.22 -16.35
C VAL A 74 6.12 22.20 -15.58
N LEU A 75 6.87 21.74 -14.57
CA LEU A 75 7.79 22.57 -13.80
C LEU A 75 8.86 23.23 -14.70
N THR A 76 9.34 22.53 -15.75
CA THR A 76 10.34 23.07 -16.69
C THR A 76 9.78 24.16 -17.60
N GLN A 77 8.47 24.13 -17.90
CA GLN A 77 7.81 25.08 -18.80
C GLN A 77 7.21 26.29 -18.06
N VAL A 78 7.15 26.24 -16.73
CA VAL A 78 6.49 27.26 -15.92
C VAL A 78 7.38 28.48 -15.68
N HIS A 79 6.75 29.66 -15.67
CA HIS A 79 7.43 30.94 -15.45
C HIS A 79 8.08 31.01 -14.05
N SER A 80 9.20 31.73 -13.93
CA SER A 80 10.07 31.70 -12.74
C SER A 80 9.37 31.98 -11.40
N ARG A 81 8.33 32.83 -11.38
CA ARG A 81 7.56 33.16 -10.16
C ARG A 81 6.63 32.03 -9.71
N LEU A 82 6.04 31.28 -10.66
CA LEU A 82 5.12 30.18 -10.35
C LEU A 82 5.87 28.87 -10.03
N ARG A 83 7.11 28.75 -10.50
CA ARG A 83 7.95 27.56 -10.30
C ARG A 83 8.16 27.23 -8.81
N THR A 84 8.44 28.24 -7.98
CA THR A 84 8.65 28.04 -6.54
C THR A 84 7.40 27.55 -5.81
N ILE A 85 6.24 28.07 -6.21
CA ILE A 85 4.94 27.68 -5.62
C ILE A 85 4.61 26.25 -6.05
N PHE A 86 4.71 25.97 -7.36
CA PHE A 86 4.43 24.64 -7.90
C PHE A 86 5.34 23.57 -7.29
N TYR A 87 6.64 23.84 -7.19
CA TYR A 87 7.60 22.93 -6.55
C TYR A 87 7.23 22.64 -5.09
N SER A 88 6.90 23.69 -4.32
CA SER A 88 6.51 23.53 -2.91
C SER A 88 5.25 22.68 -2.77
N VAL A 89 4.22 22.96 -3.57
CA VAL A 89 2.94 22.24 -3.53
C VAL A 89 3.10 20.77 -3.95
N SER A 90 3.84 20.50 -5.02
CA SER A 90 4.06 19.13 -5.52
C SER A 90 4.83 18.25 -4.53
N ILE A 91 5.63 18.85 -3.64
CA ILE A 91 6.42 18.13 -2.62
C ILE A 91 5.65 17.94 -1.32
N MET A 92 4.68 18.81 -0.99
CA MET A 92 3.91 18.70 0.25
C MET A 92 3.42 17.28 0.60
N PRO A 93 2.91 16.45 -0.34
CA PRO A 93 2.46 15.10 -0.03
C PRO A 93 3.52 14.19 0.60
N VAL A 94 4.81 14.36 0.29
CA VAL A 94 5.86 13.53 0.89
C VAL A 94 6.19 13.93 2.34
N LEU A 95 5.85 15.18 2.72
CA LEU A 95 6.13 15.72 4.05
C LEU A 95 5.08 15.31 5.08
N PHE A 96 3.86 15.01 4.63
CA PHE A 96 2.80 14.56 5.52
C PHE A 96 2.96 13.07 5.87
N PRO A 97 2.73 12.68 7.14
CA PRO A 97 2.69 11.27 7.52
C PRO A 97 1.68 10.50 6.66
N GLY A 98 2.11 9.38 6.06
CA GLY A 98 1.28 8.61 5.14
C GLY A 98 -0.06 8.14 5.75
N VAL A 99 -0.10 7.92 7.07
CA VAL A 99 -1.33 7.60 7.80
C VAL A 99 -2.37 8.72 7.69
N ILE A 100 -1.93 9.98 7.79
CA ILE A 100 -2.82 11.14 7.70
C ILE A 100 -3.40 11.24 6.29
N ILE A 101 -2.57 11.09 5.25
CA ILE A 101 -3.00 11.08 3.85
C ILE A 101 -4.04 9.96 3.62
N GLY A 102 -3.79 8.77 4.16
CA GLY A 102 -4.71 7.63 4.05
C GLY A 102 -6.08 7.93 4.67
N ILE A 103 -6.12 8.36 5.93
CA ILE A 103 -7.37 8.68 6.63
C ILE A 103 -8.11 9.83 5.93
N SER A 104 -7.39 10.89 5.55
CA SER A 104 -7.98 12.01 4.82
C SER A 104 -8.57 11.59 3.48
N THR A 105 -7.93 10.68 2.76
CA THR A 105 -8.44 10.13 1.49
C THR A 105 -9.73 9.34 1.72
N VAL A 106 -9.77 8.49 2.75
CA VAL A 106 -10.97 7.73 3.11
C VAL A 106 -12.14 8.64 3.45
N VAL A 107 -11.91 9.61 4.34
CA VAL A 107 -12.96 10.55 4.77
C VAL A 107 -13.44 11.43 3.61
N LEU A 108 -12.52 11.89 2.74
CA LEU A 108 -12.87 12.68 1.56
C LEU A 108 -13.78 11.90 0.61
N TRP A 109 -13.38 10.68 0.25
CA TRP A 109 -14.13 9.85 -0.68
C TRP A 109 -15.44 9.33 -0.11
N ASP A 110 -15.50 9.06 1.19
CA ASP A 110 -16.75 8.69 1.87
C ASP A 110 -17.77 9.85 1.85
N ARG A 111 -17.31 11.10 2.05
CA ARG A 111 -18.16 12.29 1.90
C ARG A 111 -18.63 12.49 0.47
N ILE A 112 -17.74 12.33 -0.51
CA ILE A 112 -18.09 12.43 -1.94
C ILE A 112 -19.12 11.35 -2.31
N ALA A 113 -18.92 10.11 -1.87
CA ALA A 113 -19.85 9.01 -2.07
C ALA A 113 -21.22 9.31 -1.45
N THR A 114 -21.25 9.90 -0.26
CA THR A 114 -22.49 10.25 0.43
C THR A 114 -23.26 11.38 -0.27
N ILE A 115 -22.55 12.37 -0.82
CA ILE A 115 -23.16 13.46 -1.61
C ILE A 115 -23.64 12.95 -2.97
N GLY A 116 -22.94 11.99 -3.56
CA GLY A 116 -23.23 11.40 -4.87
C GLY A 116 -24.42 10.44 -4.92
N GLY A 117 -25.04 10.10 -3.78
CA GLY A 117 -26.19 9.19 -3.70
C GLY A 117 -25.83 7.72 -4.00
N GLU A 118 -26.83 6.92 -4.42
CA GLU A 118 -26.64 5.50 -4.83
C GLU A 118 -26.24 5.41 -6.31
N GLY A 119 -25.02 5.83 -6.63
CA GLY A 119 -24.45 5.74 -7.97
C GLY A 119 -23.08 5.08 -8.01
N PHE A 120 -22.57 4.83 -9.22
CA PHE A 120 -21.25 4.24 -9.49
C PHE A 120 -20.09 4.93 -8.73
N ILE A 121 -20.21 6.24 -8.50
CA ILE A 121 -19.22 7.03 -7.75
C ILE A 121 -19.19 6.63 -6.27
N ALA A 122 -20.33 6.26 -5.68
CA ALA A 122 -20.40 5.82 -4.30
C ALA A 122 -19.80 4.43 -4.10
N ASP A 123 -19.97 3.53 -5.07
CA ASP A 123 -19.34 2.19 -5.04
C ASP A 123 -17.82 2.29 -5.14
N ILE A 124 -17.31 3.16 -6.00
CA ILE A 124 -15.88 3.45 -6.11
C ILE A 124 -15.35 4.14 -4.84
N GLY A 125 -16.09 5.12 -4.33
CA GLY A 125 -15.72 5.89 -3.14
C GLY A 125 -15.74 5.11 -1.83
N ARG A 126 -16.33 3.91 -1.81
CA ARG A 126 -16.29 2.97 -0.68
C ARG A 126 -15.37 1.77 -0.91
N ASN A 127 -14.75 1.65 -2.10
CA ASN A 127 -13.89 0.53 -2.42
C ASN A 127 -12.48 0.71 -1.84
N GLY A 128 -12.17 -0.03 -0.77
CA GLY A 128 -10.87 0.07 -0.09
C GLY A 128 -9.65 -0.11 -0.98
N ILE A 129 -9.72 -0.91 -2.06
CA ILE A 129 -8.60 -1.07 -3.02
C ILE A 129 -8.37 0.23 -3.77
N PHE A 130 -9.44 0.83 -4.30
CA PHE A 130 -9.35 2.09 -5.04
C PHE A 130 -8.83 3.23 -4.16
N LEU A 131 -9.36 3.36 -2.94
CA LEU A 131 -8.92 4.41 -2.01
C LEU A 131 -7.45 4.21 -1.59
N THR A 132 -7.01 2.97 -1.43
CA THR A 132 -5.60 2.67 -1.14
C THR A 132 -4.72 3.08 -2.32
N ILE A 133 -5.13 2.77 -3.56
CA ILE A 133 -4.39 3.17 -4.76
C ILE A 133 -4.25 4.70 -4.83
N LEU A 134 -5.33 5.45 -4.59
CA LEU A 134 -5.27 6.92 -4.63
C LEU A 134 -4.36 7.50 -3.54
N GLY A 135 -4.50 7.03 -2.30
CA GLY A 135 -3.68 7.51 -1.19
C GLY A 135 -2.19 7.26 -1.42
N GLN A 136 -1.83 6.07 -1.91
CA GLN A 136 -0.44 5.72 -2.23
C GLN A 136 0.08 6.47 -3.46
N THR A 137 -0.78 6.73 -4.46
CA THR A 137 -0.41 7.50 -5.65
C THR A 137 0.01 8.92 -5.30
N CYS A 138 -0.67 9.59 -4.36
CA CYS A 138 -0.28 10.92 -3.89
C CYS A 138 1.15 10.95 -3.32
N PHE A 139 1.56 9.90 -2.61
CA PHE A 139 2.90 9.82 -2.02
C PHE A 139 3.96 9.44 -3.06
N ILE A 140 3.71 8.41 -3.87
CA ILE A 140 4.68 7.90 -4.85
C ILE A 140 4.87 8.89 -6.02
N SER A 141 3.81 9.59 -6.44
CA SER A 141 3.91 10.58 -7.52
C SER A 141 4.86 11.73 -7.18
N THR A 142 4.95 12.14 -5.91
CA THR A 142 5.93 13.14 -5.46
C THR A 142 7.37 12.63 -5.59
N TYR A 143 7.64 11.35 -5.30
CA TYR A 143 8.97 10.77 -5.56
C TYR A 143 9.28 10.72 -7.06
N CYS A 144 8.32 10.30 -7.88
CA CYS A 144 8.51 10.33 -9.34
C CYS A 144 8.81 11.75 -9.82
N PHE A 145 8.06 12.75 -9.35
CA PHE A 145 8.29 14.16 -9.65
C PHE A 145 9.69 14.66 -9.24
N LEU A 146 10.24 14.18 -8.12
CA LEU A 146 11.57 14.57 -7.64
C LEU A 146 12.73 13.92 -8.42
N ILE A 147 12.49 12.74 -8.98
CA ILE A 147 13.50 11.96 -9.73
C ILE A 147 13.63 12.47 -11.17
N PHE A 148 12.54 12.92 -11.79
CA PHE A 148 12.47 13.38 -13.18
C PHE A 148 12.66 14.89 -13.31
#